data_AF-A0A8W7PQK8-F1
#
_entry.id   AF-A0A8W7PQK8-F1
#
_cell.length_a   1.000
_cell.length_b   1.000
_cell.length_c   1.000
_cell.angle_alpha   90.00
_cell.angle_beta   90.00
_cell.angle_gamma   90.00
#
_symmetry.space_group_name_H-M   'P 1'
#
loop_
_entity.id
_entity.type
_entity.pdbx_description
1 polymer ?
#
loop_
_entity_poly.entity_id
_entity_poly.type
_entity_poly.pdbx_seq_one_letter_code
_entity_poly.pdbx_strand_id
1 'polypeptide(L)'
;LQQYDRLKQDAVLHGPLQVPAWGANTVRSEFAFLSGIAAEHLGVHRFNPYRAVAGGWDVASLASYLKRLGYRTVCIHPYPVSFYRRDRVYPRLGFDEFLDVRHFDESMRSGPYTGDAAVANLVDRIVREATQPLFVFVITMENHGPLHLEQVAAGDVDALYHAAPPEGCDDLTIYLRHLRNADRMILSLRQTLEQCAHPASLCWYGDHVPIMPAVYQQFATPSGEVEYIVWANWQAKSQAATMSRADALAQRWLQAVGVA
;
A
#
# COMPACT_ATOMS: atom_id res chain seq x y z
N LEU A 1 -13.03 9.28 -6.14
CA LEU A 1 -12.48 9.32 -4.75
C LEU A 1 -11.74 10.65 -4.67
N GLN A 2 -12.27 11.64 -3.97
CA GLN A 2 -11.88 13.03 -4.23
C GLN A 2 -10.40 13.32 -3.94
N GLN A 3 -9.83 12.73 -2.89
CA GLN A 3 -8.45 13.00 -2.47
C GLN A 3 -7.46 12.21 -3.30
N TYR A 4 -7.79 10.97 -3.67
CA TYR A 4 -7.06 10.18 -4.66
C TYR A 4 -6.97 10.92 -6.00
N ASP A 5 -8.10 11.44 -6.50
CA ASP A 5 -8.16 12.15 -7.78
C ASP A 5 -7.31 13.44 -7.74
N ARG A 6 -7.31 14.17 -6.62
CA ARG A 6 -6.43 15.34 -6.40
C ARG A 6 -4.95 14.96 -6.31
N LEU A 7 -4.61 13.90 -5.56
CA LEU A 7 -3.23 13.43 -5.46
C LEU A 7 -2.71 13.02 -6.85
N LYS A 8 -3.56 12.39 -7.66
CA LYS A 8 -3.24 11.98 -9.04
C LYS A 8 -3.00 13.17 -9.97
N GLN A 9 -3.78 14.24 -9.83
CA GLN A 9 -3.58 15.49 -10.60
C GLN A 9 -2.23 16.16 -10.28
N ASP A 10 -1.81 16.09 -9.02
CA ASP A 10 -0.54 16.68 -8.56
C ASP A 10 0.65 15.70 -8.66
N ALA A 11 0.42 14.47 -9.14
CA ALA A 11 1.40 13.40 -9.12
C ALA A 11 2.54 13.63 -10.10
N VAL A 12 3.75 13.23 -9.71
CA VAL A 12 4.94 13.17 -10.58
C VAL A 12 4.85 12.01 -11.57
N LEU A 13 4.34 10.86 -11.11
CA LEU A 13 4.03 9.69 -11.94
C LEU A 13 2.70 9.10 -11.48
N HIS A 14 1.89 8.58 -12.40
CA HIS A 14 0.72 7.80 -12.06
C HIS A 14 0.32 6.89 -13.21
N GLY A 15 -0.54 5.93 -12.92
CA GLY A 15 -1.15 5.08 -13.94
C GLY A 15 -1.49 3.69 -13.43
N PRO A 16 -1.81 2.78 -14.35
CA PRO A 16 -2.00 1.39 -14.01
C PRO A 16 -0.67 0.71 -13.62
N LEU A 17 -0.75 -0.26 -12.74
CA LEU A 17 0.33 -1.06 -12.20
C LEU A 17 0.02 -2.54 -12.39
N GLN A 18 0.94 -3.25 -13.05
CA GLN A 18 0.93 -4.71 -13.07
C GLN A 18 1.57 -5.24 -11.79
N VAL A 19 0.81 -6.03 -11.05
CA VAL A 19 1.25 -6.70 -9.82
C VAL A 19 1.30 -8.21 -10.01
N PRO A 20 2.26 -8.90 -9.37
CA PRO A 20 2.34 -10.36 -9.42
C PRO A 20 1.39 -10.97 -8.38
N ALA A 21 0.19 -10.43 -8.16
CA ALA A 21 -0.75 -10.93 -7.17
C ALA A 21 -2.20 -10.70 -7.63
N TRP A 22 -3.09 -11.59 -7.19
CA TRP A 22 -4.51 -11.48 -7.47
C TRP A 22 -5.31 -11.99 -6.28
N GLY A 23 -6.14 -11.14 -5.69
CA GLY A 23 -7.02 -11.50 -4.59
C GLY A 23 -6.36 -11.84 -3.26
N ALA A 24 -5.09 -12.25 -3.28
CA ALA A 24 -4.30 -12.62 -2.11
C ALA A 24 -2.79 -12.59 -2.42
N ASN A 25 -2.01 -12.84 -1.37
CA ASN A 25 -0.54 -12.89 -1.39
C ASN A 25 0.13 -11.53 -1.63
N THR A 26 -0.25 -10.52 -0.83
CA THR A 26 0.37 -9.19 -0.73
C THR A 26 1.91 -9.25 -0.75
N VAL A 27 2.50 -10.27 -0.12
CA VAL A 27 3.96 -10.48 -0.09
C VAL A 27 4.63 -10.59 -1.46
N ARG A 28 3.90 -10.97 -2.53
CA ARG A 28 4.44 -11.01 -3.90
C ARG A 28 4.63 -9.59 -4.44
N SER A 29 3.66 -8.71 -4.20
CA SER A 29 3.73 -7.29 -4.58
C SER A 29 4.71 -6.53 -3.70
N GLU A 30 4.72 -6.77 -2.39
CA GLU A 30 5.73 -6.22 -1.47
C GLU A 30 7.15 -6.59 -1.91
N PHE A 31 7.39 -7.89 -2.18
CA PHE A 31 8.71 -8.35 -2.58
C PHE A 31 9.14 -7.74 -3.91
N ALA A 32 8.27 -7.73 -4.93
CA ALA A 32 8.57 -7.12 -6.22
C ALA A 32 8.96 -5.64 -6.06
N PHE A 33 8.16 -4.86 -5.32
CA PHE A 33 8.44 -3.46 -5.05
C PHE A 33 9.75 -3.25 -4.29
N LEU A 34 9.97 -4.00 -3.22
CA LEU A 34 11.14 -3.82 -2.35
C LEU A 34 12.44 -4.33 -2.98
N SER A 35 12.43 -5.42 -3.75
CA SER A 35 13.65 -6.00 -4.31
C SER A 35 13.94 -5.56 -5.74
N GLY A 36 12.93 -5.06 -6.46
CA GLY A 36 13.01 -4.79 -7.89
C GLY A 36 13.18 -6.05 -8.77
N ILE A 37 12.88 -7.24 -8.22
CA ILE A 37 13.05 -8.51 -8.94
C ILE A 37 11.69 -8.95 -9.49
N ALA A 38 11.62 -9.04 -10.82
CA ALA A 38 10.44 -9.50 -11.53
C ALA A 38 10.09 -10.97 -11.16
N ALA A 39 8.80 -11.28 -11.04
CA ALA A 39 8.33 -12.59 -10.58
C ALA A 39 8.78 -13.75 -11.49
N GLU A 40 9.02 -13.46 -12.76
CA GLU A 40 9.49 -14.40 -13.79
C GLU A 40 10.92 -14.85 -13.53
N HIS A 41 11.74 -14.05 -12.82
CA HIS A 41 13.12 -14.38 -12.45
C HIS A 41 13.23 -15.16 -11.14
N LEU A 42 12.12 -15.38 -10.42
CA LEU A 42 12.14 -16.03 -9.10
C LEU A 42 12.03 -17.56 -9.15
N GLY A 43 11.80 -18.16 -10.32
CA GLY A 43 11.57 -19.60 -10.45
C GLY A 43 10.46 -20.08 -9.51
N VAL A 44 10.75 -21.10 -8.69
CA VAL A 44 9.79 -21.63 -7.69
C VAL A 44 9.48 -20.65 -6.56
N HIS A 45 10.36 -19.68 -6.29
CA HIS A 45 10.17 -18.72 -5.21
C HIS A 45 9.10 -17.67 -5.52
N ARG A 46 8.65 -17.57 -6.79
CA ARG A 46 7.57 -16.63 -7.19
C ARG A 46 6.26 -16.80 -6.43
N PHE A 47 6.01 -17.98 -5.85
CA PHE A 47 4.82 -18.29 -5.08
C PHE A 47 4.90 -17.81 -3.62
N ASN A 48 6.12 -17.75 -3.05
CA ASN A 48 6.37 -17.22 -1.72
C ASN A 48 7.87 -16.83 -1.61
N PRO A 49 8.24 -15.61 -2.04
CA PRO A 49 9.64 -15.19 -2.05
C PRO A 49 10.18 -15.00 -0.63
N TYR A 50 9.31 -14.65 0.32
CA TYR A 50 9.66 -14.46 1.72
C TYR A 50 10.20 -15.73 2.38
N ARG A 51 9.75 -16.92 1.93
CA ARG A 51 10.31 -18.19 2.40
C ARG A 51 11.81 -18.34 2.05
N ALA A 52 12.23 -17.88 0.86
CA ALA A 52 13.62 -17.93 0.44
C ALA A 52 14.47 -16.90 1.21
N VAL A 53 13.98 -15.66 1.34
CA VAL A 53 14.66 -14.61 2.13
C VAL A 53 14.82 -15.04 3.58
N ALA A 54 13.74 -15.52 4.22
CA ALA A 54 13.80 -16.05 5.58
C ALA A 54 14.72 -17.29 5.72
N GLY A 55 14.94 -18.01 4.62
CA GLY A 55 15.85 -19.15 4.52
C GLY A 55 17.32 -18.80 4.30
N GLY A 56 17.67 -17.51 4.19
CA GLY A 56 19.04 -17.05 4.03
C GLY A 56 19.38 -16.50 2.64
N TRP A 57 18.41 -16.32 1.75
CA TRP A 57 18.67 -15.63 0.48
C TRP A 57 18.94 -14.15 0.73
N ASP A 58 20.16 -13.72 0.42
CA ASP A 58 20.57 -12.32 0.51
C ASP A 58 20.09 -11.55 -0.73
N VAL A 59 19.25 -10.54 -0.48
CA VAL A 59 18.57 -9.75 -1.52
C VAL A 59 18.83 -8.27 -1.24
N ALA A 60 19.44 -7.57 -2.20
CA ALA A 60 19.46 -6.12 -2.19
C ALA A 60 18.03 -5.59 -2.32
N SER A 61 17.70 -4.54 -1.56
CA SER A 61 16.35 -4.01 -1.51
C SER A 61 16.38 -2.49 -1.49
N LEU A 62 15.23 -1.87 -1.74
CA LEU A 62 14.99 -0.45 -1.57
C LEU A 62 15.36 0.01 -0.15
N ALA A 63 14.95 -0.73 0.88
CA ALA A 63 15.26 -0.39 2.26
C ALA A 63 16.78 -0.47 2.54
N SER A 64 17.46 -1.55 2.11
CA SER A 64 18.90 -1.66 2.35
C SER A 64 19.71 -0.64 1.55
N TYR A 65 19.23 -0.23 0.38
CA TYR A 65 19.81 0.87 -0.40
C TYR A 65 19.62 2.23 0.29
N LEU A 66 18.40 2.60 0.67
CA LEU A 66 18.13 3.85 1.38
C LEU A 66 18.85 3.93 2.73
N LYS A 67 18.96 2.80 3.45
CA LYS A 67 19.75 2.71 4.69
C LYS A 67 21.22 3.05 4.47
N ARG A 68 21.83 2.65 3.35
CA ARG A 68 23.21 3.06 2.99
C ARG A 68 23.34 4.55 2.70
N LEU A 69 22.25 5.21 2.31
CA LEU A 69 22.18 6.66 2.15
C LEU A 69 21.85 7.41 3.46
N GLY A 70 21.82 6.70 4.60
CA GLY A 70 21.57 7.29 5.92
C GLY A 70 20.10 7.39 6.31
N TYR A 71 19.19 6.74 5.57
CA TYR A 71 17.79 6.70 5.95
C TYR A 71 17.55 5.73 7.11
N ARG A 72 16.74 6.15 8.09
CA ARG A 72 16.02 5.24 8.99
C ARG A 72 14.97 4.50 8.19
N THR A 73 14.90 3.17 8.30
CA THR A 73 13.96 2.35 7.52
C THR A 73 12.94 1.67 8.42
N VAL A 74 11.68 2.12 8.36
CA VAL A 74 10.59 1.62 9.21
C VAL A 74 9.54 0.94 8.35
N CYS A 75 9.10 -0.26 8.74
CA CYS A 75 7.88 -0.85 8.21
C CYS A 75 6.73 -0.69 9.21
N ILE A 76 5.54 -0.35 8.73
CA ILE A 76 4.29 -0.40 9.48
C ILE A 76 3.37 -1.42 8.84
N HIS A 77 2.87 -2.36 9.64
CA HIS A 77 1.83 -3.29 9.21
C HIS A 77 1.00 -3.69 10.44
N PRO A 78 -0.28 -3.32 10.54
CA PRO A 78 -1.09 -3.58 11.73
C PRO A 78 -1.60 -5.03 11.77
N TYR A 79 -0.67 -5.98 11.69
CA TYR A 79 -0.89 -7.43 11.79
C TYR A 79 0.35 -8.09 12.40
N PRO A 80 0.24 -9.24 13.10
CA PRO A 80 1.39 -9.85 13.77
C PRO A 80 2.62 -10.01 12.86
N VAL A 81 3.78 -9.54 13.34
CA VAL A 81 5.04 -9.54 12.55
C VAL A 81 5.50 -10.94 12.12
N SER A 82 5.10 -11.98 12.85
CA SER A 82 5.41 -13.38 12.47
C SER A 82 4.64 -13.86 11.23
N PHE A 83 3.56 -13.17 10.85
CA PHE A 83 2.80 -13.52 9.65
C PHE A 83 3.68 -13.35 8.41
N TYR A 84 3.65 -14.35 7.53
CA TYR A 84 4.60 -14.49 6.41
C TYR A 84 6.10 -14.43 6.79
N ARG A 85 6.45 -14.67 8.07
CA ARG A 85 7.83 -14.58 8.59
C ARG A 85 8.45 -13.19 8.42
N ARG A 86 7.65 -12.11 8.46
CA ARG A 86 8.17 -10.75 8.31
C ARG A 86 9.21 -10.41 9.39
N ASP A 87 9.11 -11.01 10.57
CA ASP A 87 10.11 -10.98 11.66
C ASP A 87 11.52 -11.40 11.22
N ARG A 88 11.64 -12.28 10.22
CA ARG A 88 12.94 -12.72 9.67
C ARG A 88 13.28 -12.04 8.35
N VAL A 89 12.26 -11.71 7.55
CA VAL A 89 12.43 -11.15 6.21
C VAL A 89 12.84 -9.68 6.28
N TYR A 90 12.15 -8.86 7.07
CA TYR A 90 12.36 -7.41 7.08
C TYR A 90 13.75 -7.00 7.56
N PRO A 91 14.33 -7.63 8.61
CA PRO A 91 15.72 -7.37 8.97
C PRO A 91 16.71 -7.72 7.85
N ARG A 92 16.47 -8.82 7.11
CA ARG A 92 17.31 -9.21 5.96
C ARG A 92 17.16 -8.29 4.76
N LEU A 93 15.98 -7.70 4.59
CA LEU A 93 15.75 -6.63 3.61
C LEU A 93 16.32 -5.28 4.07
N GLY A 94 16.89 -5.17 5.27
CA GLY A 94 17.56 -3.94 5.74
C GLY A 94 16.64 -2.91 6.38
N PHE A 95 15.46 -3.32 6.85
CA PHE A 95 14.63 -2.49 7.74
C PHE A 95 15.24 -2.41 9.14
N ASP A 96 15.22 -1.22 9.74
CA ASP A 96 15.60 -0.98 11.14
C ASP A 96 14.49 -1.44 12.09
N GLU A 97 13.24 -1.17 11.72
CA GLU A 97 12.08 -1.37 12.60
C GLU A 97 10.88 -1.96 11.86
N PHE A 98 10.08 -2.73 12.60
CA PHE A 98 8.79 -3.24 12.16
C PHE A 98 7.75 -2.97 13.25
N LEU A 99 6.83 -2.06 12.97
CA LEU A 99 5.76 -1.66 13.87
C LEU A 99 4.50 -2.46 13.52
N ASP A 100 4.24 -3.49 14.31
CA ASP A 100 3.14 -4.44 14.08
C ASP A 100 1.84 -4.04 14.82
N VAL A 101 0.87 -4.97 14.84
CA VAL A 101 -0.42 -4.80 15.53
C VAL A 101 -0.30 -4.33 16.99
N ARG A 102 0.80 -4.57 17.69
CA ARG A 102 0.99 -4.15 19.10
C ARG A 102 1.06 -2.64 19.28
N HIS A 103 1.23 -1.89 18.19
CA HIS A 103 1.22 -0.42 18.19
C HIS A 103 -0.17 0.19 18.00
N PHE A 104 -1.21 -0.65 17.90
CA PHE A 104 -2.59 -0.26 17.67
C PHE A 104 -3.48 -0.92 18.73
N ASP A 105 -4.56 -0.23 19.11
CA ASP A 105 -5.54 -0.75 20.05
C ASP A 105 -6.90 -1.04 19.37
N GLU A 106 -7.78 -1.73 20.09
CA GLU A 106 -9.10 -2.15 19.58
C GLU A 106 -10.00 -0.95 19.19
N SER A 107 -9.82 0.21 19.81
CA SER A 107 -10.61 1.42 19.48
C SER A 107 -10.21 2.03 18.14
N MET A 108 -9.05 1.64 17.60
CA MET A 108 -8.52 2.09 16.31
C MET A 108 -9.01 1.24 15.12
N ARG A 109 -9.90 0.27 15.34
CA ARG A 109 -10.40 -0.62 14.28
C ARG A 109 -11.47 0.05 13.41
N SER A 110 -11.48 -0.35 12.16
CA SER A 110 -12.55 -0.09 11.19
C SER A 110 -12.97 -1.45 10.65
N GLY A 111 -14.17 -1.89 11.01
CA GLY A 111 -14.58 -3.28 10.77
C GLY A 111 -13.67 -4.28 11.49
N PRO A 112 -13.24 -5.37 10.85
CA PRO A 112 -12.44 -6.42 11.47
C PRO A 112 -10.96 -6.07 11.64
N TYR A 113 -10.45 -5.00 11.02
CA TYR A 113 -9.01 -4.70 11.00
C TYR A 113 -8.71 -3.30 11.57
N THR A 114 -7.43 -3.03 11.82
CA THR A 114 -6.98 -1.68 12.18
C THR A 114 -7.29 -0.72 11.04
N GLY A 115 -7.89 0.43 11.37
CA GLY A 115 -8.26 1.42 10.38
C GLY A 115 -7.07 2.18 9.79
N ASP A 116 -7.19 2.55 8.52
CA ASP A 116 -6.22 3.33 7.74
C ASP A 116 -5.92 4.69 8.39
N ALA A 117 -6.90 5.28 9.08
CA ALA A 117 -6.71 6.51 9.85
C ALA A 117 -5.71 6.33 11.01
N ALA A 118 -5.74 5.20 11.70
CA ALA A 118 -4.80 4.91 12.77
C ALA A 118 -3.38 4.69 12.24
N VAL A 119 -3.26 4.03 11.09
CA VAL A 119 -1.98 3.88 10.37
C VAL A 119 -1.43 5.24 9.95
N ALA A 120 -2.27 6.12 9.38
CA ALA A 120 -1.88 7.49 9.01
C ALA A 120 -1.37 8.29 10.22
N ASN A 121 -2.06 8.20 11.36
CA ASN A 121 -1.66 8.87 12.60
C ASN A 121 -0.30 8.35 13.12
N LEU A 122 -0.01 7.05 12.98
CA LEU A 122 1.30 6.52 13.32
C LEU A 122 2.40 7.03 12.37
N VAL A 123 2.11 7.12 11.07
CA VAL A 123 3.04 7.73 10.09
C VAL A 123 3.32 9.19 10.46
N ASP A 124 2.30 9.99 10.76
CA ASP A 124 2.46 11.40 11.17
C ASP A 124 3.39 11.55 12.39
N ARG A 125 3.19 10.73 13.43
CA ARG A 125 4.07 10.72 14.61
C ARG A 125 5.54 10.44 14.24
N ILE A 126 5.80 9.39 13.46
CA ILE A 126 7.16 9.01 13.08
C ILE A 126 7.82 10.10 12.23
N VAL A 127 7.06 10.70 11.31
CA VAL A 127 7.56 11.79 10.46
C VAL A 127 7.92 13.02 11.30
N ARG A 128 7.09 13.40 12.29
CA ARG A 128 7.37 14.54 13.18
C ARG A 128 8.56 14.31 14.11
N GLU A 129 8.80 13.07 14.52
CA GLU A 129 9.90 12.68 15.39
C GLU A 129 11.21 12.41 14.64
N ALA A 130 11.19 12.44 13.30
CA ALA A 130 12.35 12.10 12.49
C ALA A 130 13.46 13.17 12.60
N THR A 131 14.64 12.75 13.04
CA THR A 131 15.85 13.60 13.12
C THR A 131 16.86 13.31 12.01
N GLN A 132 16.57 12.35 11.14
CA GLN A 132 17.39 11.91 10.02
C GLN A 132 16.49 11.54 8.83
N PRO A 133 17.01 11.35 7.60
CA PRO A 133 16.19 10.91 6.48
C PRO A 133 15.40 9.65 6.82
N LEU A 134 14.16 9.55 6.35
CA LEU A 134 13.22 8.52 6.79
C LEU A 134 12.57 7.85 5.59
N PHE A 135 12.57 6.51 5.61
CA PHE A 135 11.81 5.68 4.69
C PHE A 135 10.79 4.88 5.50
N VAL A 136 9.51 5.12 5.25
CA VAL A 136 8.40 4.38 5.86
C VAL A 136 7.71 3.53 4.80
N PHE A 137 7.71 2.22 4.98
CA PHE A 137 6.96 1.28 4.14
C PHE A 137 5.70 0.83 4.88
N VAL A 138 4.53 1.17 4.34
CA VAL A 138 3.23 0.94 4.99
C VAL A 138 2.47 -0.15 4.25
N ILE A 139 1.95 -1.12 5.01
CA ILE A 139 1.06 -2.18 4.52
C ILE A 139 -0.23 -2.11 5.34
N THR A 140 -1.29 -1.59 4.74
CA THR A 140 -2.60 -1.46 5.40
C THR A 140 -3.30 -2.82 5.52
N MET A 141 -4.34 -2.88 6.34
CA MET A 141 -5.19 -4.07 6.53
C MET A 141 -6.69 -3.75 6.42
N GLU A 142 -7.10 -2.48 6.46
CA GLU A 142 -8.52 -2.13 6.62
C GLU A 142 -9.41 -2.76 5.54
N ASN A 143 -8.96 -2.73 4.29
CA ASN A 143 -9.73 -3.24 3.15
C ASN A 143 -9.44 -4.73 2.83
N HIS A 144 -8.85 -5.46 3.77
CA HIS A 144 -8.53 -6.89 3.61
C HIS A 144 -9.80 -7.75 3.72
N GLY A 145 -9.88 -8.83 2.95
CA GLY A 145 -11.00 -9.78 3.02
C GLY A 145 -10.91 -10.75 4.21
N PRO A 146 -11.99 -11.48 4.54
CA PRO A 146 -13.24 -11.54 3.79
C PRO A 146 -14.21 -10.40 4.19
N LEU A 147 -14.69 -9.67 3.19
CA LEU A 147 -15.63 -8.55 3.39
C LEU A 147 -17.02 -9.02 3.84
N HIS A 148 -17.42 -10.24 3.47
CA HIS A 148 -18.69 -10.86 3.89
C HIS A 148 -18.82 -11.10 5.41
N LEU A 149 -17.76 -10.87 6.19
CA LEU A 149 -17.83 -10.89 7.65
C LEU A 149 -18.47 -9.63 8.23
N GLU A 150 -18.61 -8.59 7.41
CA GLU A 150 -19.26 -7.35 7.77
C GLU A 150 -20.66 -7.27 7.15
N GLN A 151 -21.45 -6.32 7.65
CA GLN A 151 -22.78 -6.02 7.15
C GLN A 151 -22.78 -4.63 6.53
N VAL A 152 -23.58 -4.47 5.48
CA VAL A 152 -23.88 -3.15 4.90
C VAL A 152 -24.55 -2.30 5.98
N ALA A 153 -23.96 -1.13 6.26
CA ALA A 153 -24.50 -0.24 7.27
C ALA A 153 -25.67 0.58 6.71
N ALA A 154 -26.55 1.04 7.61
CA ALA A 154 -27.63 1.93 7.23
C ALA A 154 -27.08 3.21 6.56
N GLY A 155 -27.57 3.51 5.36
CA GLY A 155 -27.14 4.67 4.57
C GLY A 155 -25.90 4.45 3.69
N ASP A 156 -25.23 3.28 3.74
CA ASP A 156 -24.09 3.00 2.87
C ASP A 156 -24.49 3.07 1.39
N VAL A 157 -25.64 2.48 1.02
CA VAL A 157 -26.11 2.48 -0.37
C VAL A 157 -26.30 3.91 -0.90
N ASP A 158 -27.01 4.75 -0.14
CA ASP A 158 -27.28 6.14 -0.53
C ASP A 158 -26.00 6.98 -0.61
N ALA A 159 -25.01 6.68 0.25
CA ALA A 159 -23.77 7.42 0.33
C ALA A 159 -22.70 6.98 -0.69
N LEU A 160 -22.80 5.76 -1.24
CA LEU A 160 -21.77 5.14 -2.07
C LEU A 160 -22.20 4.98 -3.53
N TYR A 161 -23.50 5.00 -3.83
CA TYR A 161 -24.02 4.73 -5.15
C TYR A 161 -24.92 5.83 -5.68
N HIS A 162 -24.93 6.02 -7.00
CA HIS A 162 -25.95 6.82 -7.68
C HIS A 162 -27.25 6.05 -7.93
N ALA A 163 -27.17 4.73 -7.96
CA ALA A 163 -28.30 3.81 -8.08
C ALA A 163 -27.98 2.54 -7.27
N ALA A 164 -28.97 1.97 -6.61
CA ALA A 164 -28.78 0.79 -5.76
C ALA A 164 -28.06 -0.34 -6.52
N PRO A 165 -27.06 -1.01 -5.91
CA PRO A 165 -26.36 -2.11 -6.56
C PRO A 165 -27.29 -3.33 -6.72
N PRO A 166 -27.00 -4.24 -7.66
CA PRO A 166 -27.70 -5.52 -7.76
C PRO A 166 -27.64 -6.33 -6.46
N GLU A 167 -28.60 -7.21 -6.26
CA GLU A 167 -28.59 -8.17 -5.13
C GLU A 167 -27.30 -9.02 -5.15
N GLY A 168 -26.74 -9.29 -3.97
CA GLY A 168 -25.49 -10.04 -3.83
C GLY A 168 -24.22 -9.21 -4.01
N CYS A 169 -24.31 -7.87 -4.02
CA CYS A 169 -23.17 -6.96 -4.13
C CYS A 169 -22.78 -6.30 -2.78
N ASP A 170 -23.13 -6.90 -1.66
CA ASP A 170 -22.81 -6.38 -0.32
C ASP A 170 -21.29 -6.23 -0.12
N ASP A 171 -20.50 -7.19 -0.61
CA ASP A 171 -19.03 -7.12 -0.61
C ASP A 171 -18.52 -5.85 -1.31
N LEU A 172 -19.14 -5.44 -2.42
CA LEU A 172 -18.77 -4.20 -3.12
C LEU A 172 -19.12 -2.97 -2.27
N THR A 173 -20.27 -2.98 -1.59
CA THR A 173 -20.71 -1.87 -0.75
C THR A 173 -19.74 -1.68 0.42
N ILE A 174 -19.36 -2.77 1.08
CA ILE A 174 -18.39 -2.80 2.18
C ILE A 174 -17.01 -2.35 1.66
N TYR A 175 -16.55 -2.88 0.52
CA TYR A 175 -15.30 -2.47 -0.13
C TYR A 175 -15.26 -0.95 -0.39
N LEU A 176 -16.33 -0.39 -0.95
CA LEU A 176 -16.43 1.05 -1.26
C LEU A 176 -16.42 1.92 0.00
N ARG A 177 -17.00 1.44 1.11
CA ARG A 177 -16.94 2.11 2.41
C ARG A 177 -15.50 2.22 2.92
N HIS A 178 -14.74 1.12 2.89
CA HIS A 178 -13.33 1.12 3.28
C HIS A 178 -12.45 1.90 2.30
N LEU A 179 -12.78 1.89 1.00
CA LEU A 179 -12.09 2.70 0.00
C LEU A 179 -12.23 4.21 0.25
N ARG A 180 -13.34 4.67 0.86
CA ARG A 180 -13.47 6.06 1.35
C ARG A 180 -12.57 6.37 2.54
N ASN A 181 -12.26 5.38 3.39
CA ASN A 181 -11.30 5.57 4.48
C ASN A 181 -9.86 5.65 3.94
N ALA A 182 -9.51 4.85 2.93
CA ALA A 182 -8.26 5.00 2.21
C ALA A 182 -8.13 6.38 1.54
N ASP A 183 -9.20 6.93 0.95
CA ASP A 183 -9.22 8.31 0.41
C ASP A 183 -8.94 9.36 1.48
N ARG A 184 -9.46 9.17 2.71
CA ARG A 184 -9.15 10.06 3.86
C ARG A 184 -7.72 9.89 4.36
N MET A 185 -7.18 8.67 4.32
CA MET A 185 -5.77 8.41 4.63
C MET A 185 -4.85 9.14 3.64
N ILE A 186 -5.16 9.15 2.34
CA ILE A 186 -4.41 9.93 1.35
C ILE A 186 -4.34 11.41 1.74
N LEU A 187 -5.47 12.00 2.13
CA LEU A 187 -5.48 13.40 2.57
C LEU A 187 -4.59 13.60 3.81
N SER A 188 -4.70 12.72 4.80
CA SER A 188 -3.94 12.82 6.05
C SER A 188 -2.43 12.71 5.79
N LEU A 189 -2.01 11.72 4.99
CA LEU A 189 -0.61 11.54 4.60
C LEU A 189 -0.08 12.72 3.79
N ARG A 190 -0.87 13.21 2.83
CA ARG A 190 -0.50 14.40 2.05
C ARG A 190 -0.28 15.60 2.98
N GLN A 191 -1.19 15.88 3.91
CA GLN A 191 -1.06 16.97 4.85
C GLN A 191 0.17 16.82 5.76
N THR A 192 0.45 15.61 6.27
CA THR A 192 1.68 15.31 7.01
C THR A 192 2.93 15.65 6.19
N LEU A 193 2.99 15.20 4.93
CA LEU A 193 4.17 15.37 4.08
C LEU A 193 4.31 16.81 3.55
N GLU A 194 3.22 17.55 3.34
CA GLU A 194 3.24 18.98 3.00
C GLU A 194 3.78 19.85 4.14
N GLN A 195 3.65 19.39 5.39
CA GLN A 195 4.19 20.09 6.57
C GLN A 195 5.66 19.77 6.83
N CYS A 196 6.27 18.83 6.10
CA CYS A 196 7.70 18.55 6.21
C CYS A 196 8.53 19.73 5.70
N ALA A 197 9.47 20.20 6.52
CA ALA A 197 10.44 21.22 6.12
C ALA A 197 11.47 20.71 5.07
N HIS A 198 11.59 19.38 4.95
CA HIS A 198 12.46 18.71 3.99
C HIS A 198 11.65 18.11 2.83
N PRO A 199 12.29 17.86 1.66
CA PRO A 199 11.65 17.17 0.55
C PRO A 199 11.00 15.85 0.99
N ALA A 200 9.68 15.74 0.84
CA ALA A 200 8.90 14.55 1.19
C ALA A 200 8.10 14.00 0.00
N SER A 201 8.16 12.69 -0.23
CA SER A 201 7.47 12.04 -1.35
C SER A 201 6.68 10.81 -0.91
N LEU A 202 5.60 10.51 -1.63
CA LEU A 202 4.67 9.42 -1.37
C LEU A 202 4.54 8.55 -2.62
N CYS A 203 4.78 7.25 -2.46
CA CYS A 203 4.40 6.24 -3.45
C CYS A 203 3.23 5.43 -2.90
N TRP A 204 2.05 5.64 -3.49
CA TRP A 204 0.81 4.91 -3.19
C TRP A 204 0.55 3.91 -4.29
N TYR A 205 0.25 2.65 -3.95
CA TYR A 205 -0.13 1.63 -4.93
C TYR A 205 -1.03 0.57 -4.32
N GLY A 206 -1.88 -0.05 -5.14
CA GLY A 206 -2.61 -1.26 -4.75
C GLY A 206 -1.71 -2.50 -4.83
N ASP A 207 -1.88 -3.47 -3.95
CA ASP A 207 -1.12 -4.71 -3.96
C ASP A 207 -1.76 -5.78 -4.86
N HIS A 208 -3.10 -5.84 -4.92
CA HIS A 208 -3.90 -6.63 -5.86
C HIS A 208 -5.37 -6.19 -5.89
N VAL A 209 -6.12 -6.65 -6.89
CA VAL A 209 -7.60 -6.55 -6.89
C VAL A 209 -8.21 -7.45 -5.81
N PRO A 210 -9.36 -7.09 -5.20
CA PRO A 210 -10.01 -7.89 -4.15
C PRO A 210 -10.59 -9.23 -4.67
N ILE A 211 -11.12 -10.07 -3.77
CA ILE A 211 -11.87 -11.29 -4.12
C ILE A 211 -13.36 -11.04 -3.87
N MET A 212 -14.14 -10.83 -4.93
CA MET A 212 -15.59 -10.61 -4.86
C MET A 212 -16.31 -11.37 -5.99
N PRO A 213 -16.37 -12.72 -5.95
CA PRO A 213 -16.86 -13.53 -7.07
C PRO A 213 -18.33 -13.23 -7.44
N ALA A 214 -19.19 -12.97 -6.45
CA ALA A 214 -20.59 -12.62 -6.71
C ALA A 214 -20.70 -11.28 -7.47
N VAL A 215 -19.91 -10.28 -7.08
CA VAL A 215 -19.82 -8.99 -7.78
C VAL A 215 -19.31 -9.19 -9.21
N TYR A 216 -18.28 -10.02 -9.41
CA TYR A 216 -17.71 -10.26 -10.74
C TYR A 216 -18.66 -10.99 -11.69
N GLN A 217 -19.55 -11.82 -11.17
CA GLN A 217 -20.62 -12.46 -11.95
C GLN A 217 -21.68 -11.45 -12.42
N GLN A 218 -21.99 -10.44 -11.61
CA GLN A 218 -22.97 -9.40 -11.95
C GLN A 218 -22.41 -8.37 -12.93
N PHE A 219 -21.12 -8.06 -12.83
CA PHE A 219 -20.45 -7.04 -13.65
C PHE A 219 -19.45 -7.68 -14.61
N ALA A 220 -18.17 -7.68 -14.24
CA ALA A 220 -17.10 -8.33 -14.97
C ALA A 220 -15.96 -8.68 -14.02
N THR A 221 -15.14 -9.66 -14.41
CA THR A 221 -13.89 -9.92 -13.71
C THR A 221 -12.92 -8.76 -14.00
N PRO A 222 -12.26 -8.17 -12.97
CA PRO A 222 -11.29 -7.09 -13.19
C PRO A 222 -10.10 -7.61 -14.02
N SER A 223 -9.26 -6.73 -14.58
CA SER A 223 -8.06 -7.14 -15.35
C SER A 223 -6.91 -7.64 -14.48
N GLY A 224 -6.95 -7.36 -13.17
CA GLY A 224 -5.84 -7.60 -12.23
C GLY A 224 -4.86 -6.46 -12.10
N GLU A 225 -4.95 -5.49 -13.01
CA GLU A 225 -4.22 -4.24 -12.88
C GLU A 225 -4.79 -3.46 -11.70
N VAL A 226 -3.89 -2.86 -10.94
CA VAL A 226 -4.20 -1.92 -9.86
C VAL A 226 -3.66 -0.55 -10.25
N GLU A 227 -3.86 0.47 -9.42
CA GLU A 227 -3.33 1.80 -9.72
C GLU A 227 -2.14 2.14 -8.83
N TYR A 228 -1.29 3.07 -9.30
CA TYR A 228 -0.26 3.71 -8.50
C TYR A 228 -0.23 5.23 -8.70
N ILE A 229 0.26 5.93 -7.69
CA ILE A 229 0.56 7.37 -7.68
C ILE A 229 1.92 7.59 -7.00
N VAL A 230 2.77 8.40 -7.62
CA VAL A 230 3.98 8.97 -7.01
C VAL A 230 3.79 10.47 -6.93
N TRP A 231 3.86 11.02 -5.72
CA TRP A 231 3.68 12.45 -5.44
C TRP A 231 4.86 12.98 -4.61
N ALA A 232 5.17 14.27 -4.74
CA ALA A 232 6.24 14.93 -3.99
C ALA A 232 5.85 16.35 -3.59
N ASN A 233 6.20 16.79 -2.37
CA ASN A 233 5.77 18.08 -1.82
C ASN A 233 6.45 19.32 -2.46
N TRP A 234 7.43 19.10 -3.34
CA TRP A 234 8.22 20.16 -3.99
C TRP A 234 8.12 20.14 -5.52
N GLN A 235 7.36 19.20 -6.10
CA GLN A 235 7.25 19.03 -7.54
C GLN A 235 5.81 18.76 -7.93
N ALA A 236 5.16 19.73 -8.54
CA ALA A 236 3.87 19.55 -9.21
C ALA A 236 4.10 19.37 -10.71
N LYS A 237 3.86 18.16 -11.24
CA LYS A 237 3.92 17.89 -12.69
C LYS A 237 2.93 16.79 -13.08
N SER A 238 1.70 17.16 -13.45
CA SER A 238 0.80 16.20 -14.12
C SER A 238 1.46 15.70 -15.41
N GLN A 239 1.79 14.41 -15.46
CA GLN A 239 2.22 13.71 -16.67
C GLN A 239 1.07 12.85 -17.21
N ALA A 240 1.19 12.37 -18.44
CA ALA A 240 0.27 11.37 -18.95
C ALA A 240 0.38 10.07 -18.15
N ALA A 241 -0.76 9.40 -17.94
CA ALA A 241 -0.79 8.10 -17.27
C ALA A 241 0.16 7.13 -17.98
N THR A 242 1.04 6.50 -17.22
CA THR A 242 2.05 5.57 -17.77
C THR A 242 1.98 4.26 -17.01
N MET A 243 1.79 3.16 -17.72
CA MET A 243 1.83 1.80 -17.16
C MET A 243 3.15 1.54 -16.43
N SER A 244 3.11 0.82 -15.32
CA SER A 244 4.30 0.33 -14.62
C SER A 244 4.14 -1.11 -14.17
N ARG A 245 5.23 -1.70 -13.68
CA ARG A 245 5.25 -3.00 -12.99
C ARG A 245 5.70 -2.80 -11.55
N ALA A 246 5.19 -3.62 -10.64
CA ALA A 246 5.57 -3.56 -9.22
C ALA A 246 7.10 -3.64 -9.04
N ASP A 247 7.76 -4.51 -9.81
CA ASP A 247 9.22 -4.68 -9.82
C ASP A 247 10.02 -3.47 -10.36
N ALA A 248 9.40 -2.57 -11.10
CA ALA A 248 10.05 -1.36 -11.63
C ALA A 248 9.66 -0.09 -10.85
N LEU A 249 8.60 -0.14 -10.04
CA LEU A 249 7.99 1.06 -9.46
C LEU A 249 8.92 1.79 -8.48
N ALA A 250 9.63 1.07 -7.62
CA ALA A 250 10.57 1.68 -6.67
C ALA A 250 11.69 2.45 -7.37
N GLN A 251 12.30 1.86 -8.41
CA GLN A 251 13.35 2.52 -9.18
C GLN A 251 12.82 3.77 -9.90
N ARG A 252 11.63 3.67 -10.53
CA ARG A 252 11.00 4.81 -11.19
C ARG A 252 10.65 5.92 -10.21
N TRP A 253 10.18 5.58 -9.01
CA TRP A 253 9.93 6.54 -7.95
C TRP A 253 11.21 7.29 -7.58
N LEU A 254 12.28 6.57 -7.21
CA LEU A 254 13.56 7.19 -6.84
C LEU A 254 14.12 8.10 -7.94
N GLN A 255 14.08 7.65 -9.20
CA GLN A 255 14.48 8.46 -10.35
C GLN A 255 13.65 9.73 -10.52
N ALA A 256 12.32 9.62 -10.36
CA ALA A 256 11.40 10.74 -10.50
C ALA A 256 11.61 11.80 -9.42
N VAL A 257 11.98 11.39 -8.20
CA VAL A 257 12.22 12.31 -7.06
C VAL A 257 13.70 12.66 -6.86
N GLY A 258 14.59 12.23 -7.74
CA GLY A 258 16.00 12.62 -7.73
C GLY A 258 16.85 12.00 -6.62
N VAL A 259 16.49 10.81 -6.14
CA VAL A 259 17.31 10.01 -5.21
C VAL A 259 18.11 9.00 -6.03
N ALA A 260 19.43 9.15 -6.07
CA ALA A 260 20.37 8.34 -6.85
C ALA A 260 21.58 7.88 -6.02
#